data_AF-A0A0R2X2S7-F1
#
_entry.id   AF-A0A0R2X2S7-F1
#
_cell.length_a   1.000
_cell.length_b   1.000
_cell.length_c   1.000
_cell.angle_alpha   90.00
_cell.angle_beta   90.00
_cell.angle_gamma   90.00
#
_symmetry.space_group_name_H-M   'P 1'
#
loop_
_entity.id
_entity.type
_entity.pdbx_description
1 polymer ?
#
loop_
_entity_poly.entity_id
_entity_poly.type
_entity_poly.pdbx_seq_one_letter_code
_entity_poly.pdbx_strand_id
1 'polypeptide(L)' 'MFLNAFFSTGRIIFILFFVIAFTSVLVWSYKKDIKNHERYYKNAGKKVAIYGGIIIAIFVALRIIFGN' A
#
# COMPACT_ATOMS: atom_id res chain seq x y z
N MET A 1 -25.03 -30.43 -9.07
CA MET A 1 -26.31 -29.67 -8.93
C MET A 1 -26.17 -28.41 -8.06
N PHE A 2 -25.39 -28.43 -6.97
CA PHE A 2 -25.24 -27.30 -6.05
C PHE A 2 -24.64 -26.01 -6.67
N LEU A 3 -23.67 -26.13 -7.58
CA LEU A 3 -23.01 -24.96 -8.21
C LEU A 3 -23.97 -24.06 -9.01
N ASN A 4 -24.98 -24.63 -9.67
CA ASN A 4 -25.99 -23.86 -10.42
C ASN A 4 -26.82 -22.95 -9.50
N ALA A 5 -26.95 -23.26 -8.21
CA ALA A 5 -27.67 -22.43 -7.26
C ALA A 5 -26.89 -21.16 -6.85
N PHE A 6 -25.56 -21.17 -6.93
CA PHE A 6 -24.71 -20.03 -6.58
C PHE A 6 -24.39 -19.14 -7.79
N PHE A 7 -24.28 -19.75 -8.98
CA PHE A 7 -23.91 -19.09 -10.23
C PHE A 7 -25.12 -18.89 -11.15
N SER A 8 -26.15 -18.18 -10.66
CA SER A 8 -27.23 -17.74 -11.53
C SER A 8 -26.73 -16.72 -12.55
N THR A 9 -27.35 -16.67 -13.74
CA THR A 9 -26.97 -15.75 -14.82
C THR A 9 -26.87 -14.29 -14.34
N GLY A 10 -27.84 -13.85 -13.52
CA GLY A 10 -27.84 -12.49 -12.95
C GLY A 10 -26.65 -12.23 -12.01
N ARG A 11 -26.26 -13.21 -11.19
CA ARG A 11 -25.09 -13.08 -10.30
C ARG A 11 -23.79 -13.04 -11.08
N ILE A 12 -23.65 -13.86 -12.11
CA ILE A 12 -22.46 -13.86 -12.98
C ILE A 12 -22.31 -12.49 -13.67
N ILE A 13 -23.39 -11.95 -14.25
CA ILE A 13 -23.38 -10.63 -14.89
C ILE A 13 -23.00 -9.55 -13.89
N PHE A 14 -23.58 -9.56 -12.69
CA PHE A 14 -23.25 -8.62 -11.63
C PHE A 14 -21.77 -8.69 -11.23
N ILE A 15 -21.23 -9.89 -11.01
CA ILE A 15 -19.82 -10.08 -10.63
C ILE A 15 -18.89 -9.54 -11.72
N LEU A 16 -19.16 -9.84 -12.99
CA LEU A 16 -18.36 -9.34 -14.11
C LEU A 16 -18.40 -7.81 -14.19
N PHE A 17 -19.60 -7.23 -14.11
CA PHE A 17 -19.76 -5.78 -14.09
C PHE A 17 -19.01 -5.14 -12.92
N PHE A 18 -19.19 -5.69 -11.71
CA PHE A 18 -18.53 -5.19 -10.50
C PHE A 18 -17.01 -5.24 -10.62
N VAL A 19 -16.44 -6.38 -11.04
CA VAL A 19 -14.99 -6.53 -11.20
C VAL A 19 -14.43 -5.53 -12.21
N ILE A 20 -15.10 -5.34 -13.35
CA ILE A 20 -14.65 -4.40 -14.39
C ILE A 20 -14.73 -2.95 -13.87
N ALA A 21 -15.87 -2.56 -13.30
CA ALA A 21 -16.08 -1.21 -12.80
C ALA A 21 -15.10 -0.89 -11.66
N PHE A 22 -14.97 -1.80 -10.70
CA PHE A 22 -14.09 -1.65 -9.55
C PHE A 22 -12.62 -1.59 -9.95
N THR A 23 -12.16 -2.51 -10.81
CA THR A 23 -10.78 -2.51 -11.31
C THR A 23 -10.48 -1.23 -12.09
N SER A 24 -11.43 -0.75 -12.90
CA SER A 24 -11.25 0.50 -13.66
C SER A 24 -11.07 1.71 -12.74
N VAL A 25 -11.88 1.81 -11.67
CA VAL A 25 -11.75 2.86 -10.65
C VAL A 25 -10.42 2.73 -9.89
N LEU A 26 -10.00 1.52 -9.53
CA LEU A 26 -8.70 1.28 -8.89
C LEU A 26 -7.54 1.77 -9.76
N VAL A 27 -7.51 1.34 -11.03
CA VAL A 27 -6.45 1.74 -11.98
C VAL A 27 -6.39 3.26 -12.12
N TRP A 28 -7.55 3.92 -12.24
CA TRP A 28 -7.61 5.37 -12.31
C TRP A 28 -7.10 6.04 -11.02
N SER A 29 -7.47 5.51 -9.86
CA SER A 29 -7.01 5.99 -8.55
C SER A 29 -5.49 5.88 -8.42
N TYR A 30 -4.92 4.70 -8.69
CA TYR A 30 -3.47 4.47 -8.61
C TYR A 30 -2.69 5.30 -9.64
N LYS A 31 -3.22 5.50 -10.84
CA LYS A 31 -2.57 6.35 -11.85
C LYS A 31 -2.44 7.80 -11.37
N LYS A 32 -3.45 8.33 -10.68
CA LYS A 32 -3.39 9.65 -10.06
C LYS A 32 -2.44 9.66 -8.87
N ASP A 33 -2.46 8.60 -8.07
CA ASP A 33 -1.65 8.51 -6.87
C ASP A 33 -0.16 8.44 -7.17
N ILE A 34 0.27 7.82 -8.27
CA ILE A 34 1.69 7.80 -8.68
C ILE A 34 2.28 9.23 -8.76
N LYS A 35 1.55 10.17 -9.36
CA LYS A 35 2.02 11.57 -9.46
C LYS A 35 2.08 12.25 -8.09
N ASN A 36 1.11 11.97 -7.22
CA ASN A 36 1.08 12.50 -5.86
C ASN A 36 2.19 11.87 -5.00
N HIS A 37 2.46 10.59 -5.18
CA HIS A 37 3.49 9.84 -4.47
C HIS A 37 4.87 10.40 -4.82
N GLU A 38 5.15 10.65 -6.09
CA GLU A 38 6.39 11.31 -6.50
C GLU A 38 6.51 12.73 -5.95
N ARG A 39 5.40 13.47 -5.79
CA ARG A 39 5.43 14.84 -5.25
C ARG A 39 5.71 14.86 -3.74
N TYR A 40 4.99 14.04 -2.97
CA TYR A 40 4.98 14.13 -1.50
C TYR A 40 5.93 13.13 -0.82
N TYR A 41 6.17 11.96 -1.43
CA TYR A 41 6.97 10.87 -0.87
C TYR A 41 8.31 10.69 -1.58
N LYS A 42 8.76 11.66 -2.39
CA LYS A 42 10.08 11.62 -3.03
C LYS A 42 11.17 11.41 -1.98
N ASN A 43 11.98 10.37 -2.19
CA ASN A 43 13.08 10.01 -1.30
C ASN A 43 12.64 9.70 0.15
N ALA A 44 11.36 9.39 0.40
CA ALA A 44 10.89 9.07 1.75
C ALA A 44 11.68 7.92 2.38
N GLY A 45 11.97 6.86 1.62
CA GLY A 45 12.82 5.75 2.08
C GLY A 45 14.23 6.21 2.48
N LYS A 46 14.87 7.07 1.69
CA LYS A 46 16.19 7.65 2.02
C LYS A 46 16.12 8.51 3.29
N LYS A 47 15.07 9.34 3.42
CA LYS A 47 14.85 10.17 4.63
C LYS A 47 14.68 9.29 5.87
N VAL A 48 13.84 8.26 5.80
CA VAL A 48 13.61 7.32 6.91
C VAL A 48 14.88 6.58 7.27
N ALA A 49 15.67 6.10 6.30
CA ALA A 49 16.94 5.44 6.57
C ALA A 49 17.93 6.37 7.29
N ILE A 50 18.01 7.64 6.88
CA ILE A 50 18.91 8.63 7.51
C ILE A 50 18.43 8.94 8.93
N TYR A 51 17.19 9.41 9.11
CA TYR A 51 16.69 9.83 10.42
C TYR A 51 16.57 8.65 11.38
N GLY A 52 16.03 7.52 10.92
CA GLY A 52 15.95 6.29 11.69
C GLY A 52 17.33 5.75 12.05
N GLY A 53 18.28 5.78 11.11
CA GLY A 53 19.66 5.39 11.37
C GLY A 53 20.34 6.27 12.42
N ILE A 54 20.15 7.59 12.36
CA ILE A 54 20.66 8.53 13.38
C ILE A 54 20.06 8.22 14.75
N ILE A 55 18.74 8.02 14.83
CA ILE A 55 18.06 7.69 16.09
C ILE A 55 18.62 6.41 16.69
N ILE A 56 18.77 5.36 15.88
CA ILE A 56 19.33 4.07 16.31
C ILE A 56 20.79 4.25 16.76
N ALA A 57 21.60 4.98 16.00
CA ALA A 57 23.00 5.22 16.34
C ALA A 57 23.15 5.97 17.68
N ILE A 58 22.35 7.03 17.89
CA ILE A 58 22.34 7.78 19.16
C ILE A 58 21.89 6.86 20.30
N PHE A 59 20.81 6.10 20.11
CA PHE A 59 20.31 5.17 21.11
C PHE A 59 21.37 4.15 21.54
N VAL A 60 22.06 3.54 20.56
CA VAL A 60 23.13 2.58 20.82
C VAL A 60 24.32 3.24 21.53
N ALA A 61 24.74 4.43 21.09
CA ALA A 61 25.84 5.15 21.72
C ALA A 61 25.54 5.51 23.18
N LEU A 62 24.35 6.04 23.47
CA LEU A 62 23.91 6.33 24.83
C LEU A 62 23.85 5.07 25.70
N ARG A 63 23.36 3.96 25.14
CA ARG A 63 23.31 2.68 25.85
C ARG A 63 24.70 2.17 26.23
N ILE A 64 25.70 2.35 25.36
CA ILE A 64 27.08 1.94 25.64
C ILE A 64 27.74 2.85 26.68
N ILE A 65 27.53 4.17 26.58
CA ILE A 65 28.20 5.15 27.45
C ILE A 65 27.60 5.19 28.86
N PHE A 66 26.27 5.14 28.97
CA PHE A 66 25.54 5.34 30.24
C PHE A 66 24.85 4.08 30.77
N GLY A 67 24.80 3.01 29.98
CA GLY A 67 24.14 1.75 30.33
C GLY A 67 25.08 0.61 30.68
N ASN A 68 26.38 0.88 30.77
CA ASN A 68 27.39 0.05 31.46
C ASN A 68 27.54 0.54 32.90
#